data_AF-A0A068F7V6-F1
#
_entry.id   AF-A0A068F7V6-F1
#
_cell.length_a   1.000
_cell.length_b   1.000
_cell.length_c   1.000
_cell.angle_alpha   90.00
_cell.angle_beta   90.00
_cell.angle_gamma   90.00
#
_symmetry.space_group_name_H-M   'P 1'
#
loop_
_entity.id
_entity.type
_entity.pdbx_description
1 polymer ?
#
loop_
_entity_poly.entity_id
_entity_poly.type
_entity_poly.pdbx_seq_one_letter_code
_entity_poly.pdbx_strand_id
1 'polypeptide(L)'
;KDGTLMTSDDFESFASKVAMEDIRKTNQSDFCETDYPIVLDSINLMYKSEENVNQETVLNNFISFHTDRMHLAPLFLFANLLSADEDVFVYYFNTRPRTEFYMLPNWISVPKYFDQIFIWGVPYMDNNMFINRWNSTDKKISEIVMTLWANFAKSSNPTSFN
;
A
#
# COMPACT_ATOMS: atom_id res chain seq x y z
N LYS A 1 -2.65 20.22 -16.42
CA LYS A 1 -3.61 20.07 -15.28
C LYS A 1 -2.76 20.22 -14.04
N ASP A 2 -2.74 21.42 -13.48
CA ASP A 2 -1.95 21.74 -12.31
C ASP A 2 -2.50 20.94 -11.13
N GLY A 3 -1.82 19.83 -10.82
CA GLY A 3 -2.04 19.12 -9.58
C GLY A 3 -1.61 20.04 -8.46
N THR A 4 -2.48 20.22 -7.47
CA THR A 4 -2.23 21.04 -6.28
C THR A 4 -0.82 20.73 -5.75
N LEU A 5 0.04 21.74 -5.78
CA LEU A 5 1.42 21.66 -5.28
C LEU A 5 1.34 21.38 -3.78
N MET A 6 1.55 20.13 -3.39
CA MET A 6 1.65 19.74 -1.98
C MET A 6 3.07 20.02 -1.50
N THR A 7 3.19 20.74 -0.40
CA THR A 7 4.47 21.12 0.22
C THR A 7 4.80 20.23 1.42
N SER A 8 6.05 20.29 1.89
CA SER A 8 6.49 19.59 3.11
C SER A 8 5.71 20.07 4.35
N ASP A 9 5.33 21.35 4.38
CA ASP A 9 4.53 21.94 5.46
C ASP A 9 3.07 21.47 5.41
N ASP A 10 2.52 21.27 4.21
CA ASP A 10 1.19 20.65 4.05
C ASP A 10 1.18 19.23 4.59
N PHE A 11 2.26 18.46 4.36
CA PHE A 11 2.44 17.12 4.94
C PHE A 11 2.46 17.18 6.47
N GLU A 12 3.26 18.07 7.06
CA GLU A 12 3.36 18.20 8.52
C GLU A 12 2.02 18.60 9.15
N SER A 13 1.30 19.55 8.55
CA SER A 13 -0.04 19.96 8.99
C SER A 13 -1.04 18.80 8.95
N PHE A 14 -0.94 17.95 7.94
CA PHE A 14 -1.75 16.73 7.85
C PHE A 14 -1.35 15.69 8.91
N ALA A 15 -0.06 15.37 9.02
CA ALA A 15 0.47 14.42 10.00
C ALA A 15 0.11 14.83 11.44
N SER A 16 0.22 16.12 11.75
CA SER A 16 -0.19 16.72 13.02
C SER A 16 -1.65 16.44 13.35
N LYS A 17 -2.58 16.73 12.44
CA LYS A 17 -4.02 16.47 12.64
C LYS A 17 -4.31 14.99 12.85
N VAL A 18 -3.68 14.14 12.04
CA VAL A 18 -3.84 12.68 12.11
C VAL A 18 -3.33 12.14 13.45
N ALA A 19 -2.13 12.52 13.88
CA ALA A 19 -1.56 12.10 15.15
C ALA A 19 -2.43 12.53 16.33
N MET A 20 -2.92 13.78 16.33
CA MET A 20 -3.84 14.26 17.37
C MET A 20 -5.13 13.43 17.39
N GLU A 21 -5.71 13.12 16.24
CA GLU A 21 -6.96 12.35 16.16
C GLU A 21 -6.78 10.92 16.67
N ASP A 22 -5.68 10.25 16.30
CA ASP A 22 -5.42 8.87 16.70
C ASP A 22 -5.14 8.76 18.21
N ILE A 23 -4.36 9.69 18.78
CA ILE A 23 -4.10 9.73 20.22
C ILE A 23 -5.41 9.95 21.00
N ARG A 24 -6.28 10.85 20.51
CA ARG A 24 -7.58 11.13 21.16
C ARG A 24 -8.54 9.94 21.13
N LYS A 25 -8.48 9.09 20.11
CA LYS A 25 -9.33 7.89 20.01
C LYS A 25 -8.92 6.79 20.99
N THR A 26 -7.64 6.71 21.34
CA THR A 26 -7.12 5.61 22.17
C THR A 26 -7.38 5.80 23.67
N ASN A 27 -7.36 7.04 24.19
CA ASN A 27 -7.41 7.29 25.64
C ASN A 27 -8.42 8.40 26.00
N GLN A 28 -9.60 8.03 26.53
CA GLN A 28 -10.59 9.00 27.02
C GLN A 28 -10.29 9.56 28.43
N SER A 29 -9.31 9.01 29.19
CA SER A 29 -9.17 9.33 30.63
C SER A 29 -7.79 9.84 31.11
N ASP A 30 -6.68 9.61 30.41
CA ASP A 30 -5.35 10.03 30.87
C ASP A 30 -4.65 10.89 29.80
N PHE A 31 -4.90 12.20 29.87
CA PHE A 31 -4.15 13.19 29.11
C PHE A 31 -2.76 13.35 29.73
N CYS A 32 -1.75 12.77 29.12
CA CYS A 32 -0.41 13.33 29.22
C CYS A 32 -0.14 14.08 27.91
N GLU A 33 -0.19 15.42 27.95
CA GLU A 33 0.12 16.31 26.82
C GLU A 33 1.56 16.13 26.28
N THR A 34 2.36 15.25 26.89
CA THR A 34 3.76 14.97 26.60
C THR A 34 4.00 14.07 25.39
N ASP A 35 3.04 13.25 24.99
CA ASP A 35 3.31 12.18 24.01
C ASP A 35 3.12 12.64 22.56
N TYR A 36 2.23 13.60 22.33
CA TYR A 36 1.93 14.11 20.99
C TYR A 36 3.15 14.70 20.27
N PRO A 37 3.97 15.58 20.90
CA PRO A 37 5.17 16.12 20.25
C PRO A 37 6.14 15.02 19.81
N ILE A 38 6.34 14.00 20.64
CA ILE A 38 7.24 12.87 20.35
C ILE A 38 6.72 12.07 19.14
N VAL A 39 5.41 11.83 19.07
CA VAL A 39 4.78 11.12 17.96
C VAL A 39 4.91 11.92 16.66
N LEU A 40 4.61 13.22 16.69
CA LEU A 40 4.73 14.09 15.51
C LEU A 40 6.18 14.17 15.03
N ASP A 41 7.14 14.38 15.94
CA ASP A 41 8.56 14.44 15.61
C ASP A 41 9.04 13.14 14.96
N SER A 42 8.56 11.99 15.45
CA SER A 42 8.88 10.68 14.87
C SER A 42 8.30 10.51 13.47
N ILE A 43 7.05 10.94 13.24
CA ILE A 43 6.42 10.91 11.91
C ILE A 43 7.18 11.84 10.96
N ASN A 44 7.52 13.04 11.40
CA ASN A 44 8.29 13.99 10.61
C ASN A 44 9.67 13.43 10.28
N LEU A 45 10.36 12.80 11.23
CA LEU A 45 11.67 12.17 11.00
C LEU A 45 11.60 11.07 9.92
N MET A 46 10.52 10.29 9.89
CA MET A 46 10.38 9.18 8.94
C MET A 46 9.89 9.60 7.55
N TYR A 47 9.01 10.59 7.47
CA TYR A 47 8.25 10.88 6.25
C TYR A 47 8.30 12.34 5.79
N LYS A 48 8.62 13.31 6.66
CA LYS A 48 8.71 14.71 6.21
C LYS A 48 9.88 14.85 5.23
N SER A 49 9.61 15.41 4.06
CA SER A 49 10.65 15.61 3.06
C SER A 49 11.54 16.79 3.44
N GLU A 50 12.83 16.71 3.09
CA GLU A 50 13.76 17.83 3.17
C GLU A 50 13.31 19.03 2.32
N GLU A 51 13.84 20.20 2.63
CA GLU A 51 13.60 21.40 1.83
C GLU A 51 14.15 21.24 0.39
N ASN A 52 13.44 21.78 -0.60
CA ASN A 52 13.82 21.79 -2.02
C ASN A 52 13.79 20.44 -2.77
N VAL A 53 13.10 19.43 -2.26
CA VAL A 53 12.85 18.19 -3.03
C VAL A 53 11.82 18.40 -4.15
N ASN A 54 11.80 17.48 -5.12
CA ASN A 54 10.77 17.46 -6.16
C ASN A 54 9.38 17.19 -5.56
N GLN A 55 8.34 17.76 -6.15
CA GLN A 55 6.93 17.55 -5.77
C GLN A 55 6.56 16.06 -5.74
N GLU A 56 7.07 15.25 -6.66
CA GLU A 56 6.82 13.80 -6.67
C GLU A 56 7.34 13.11 -5.40
N THR A 57 8.46 13.57 -4.85
CA THR A 57 9.00 13.04 -3.58
C THR A 57 8.09 13.38 -2.42
N VAL A 58 7.58 14.62 -2.34
CA VAL A 58 6.64 15.03 -1.29
C VAL A 58 5.36 14.19 -1.35
N LEU A 59 4.81 14.00 -2.55
CA LEU A 59 3.61 13.18 -2.76
C LEU A 59 3.86 11.71 -2.43
N ASN A 60 5.03 11.16 -2.80
CA ASN A 60 5.38 9.78 -2.47
C ASN A 60 5.52 9.58 -0.96
N ASN A 61 6.15 10.50 -0.25
CA ASN A 61 6.26 10.44 1.21
C ASN A 61 4.89 10.50 1.89
N PHE A 62 4.00 11.36 1.40
CA PHE A 62 2.62 11.43 1.87
C PHE A 62 1.88 10.09 1.67
N ILE A 63 1.97 9.51 0.47
CA ILE A 63 1.35 8.21 0.16
C ILE A 63 1.94 7.11 1.02
N SER A 64 3.25 7.09 1.23
CA SER A 64 3.93 6.11 2.09
C SER A 64 3.43 6.20 3.52
N PHE A 65 3.40 7.41 4.12
CA PHE A 65 2.85 7.60 5.46
C PHE A 65 1.41 7.09 5.58
N HIS A 66 0.56 7.46 4.62
CA HIS A 66 -0.83 7.02 4.62
C HIS A 66 -0.96 5.50 4.45
N THR A 67 -0.16 4.90 3.55
CA THR A 67 -0.19 3.46 3.27
C THR A 67 0.30 2.65 4.46
N ASP A 68 1.38 3.08 5.10
CA ASP A 68 1.94 2.41 6.26
C ASP A 68 0.96 2.45 7.43
N ARG A 69 0.39 3.63 7.71
CA ARG A 69 -0.59 3.81 8.79
C ARG A 69 -1.88 3.03 8.55
N MET A 70 -2.46 3.10 7.35
CA MET A 70 -3.81 2.58 7.08
C MET A 70 -3.83 1.13 6.61
N HIS A 71 -2.71 0.60 6.10
CA HIS A 71 -2.65 -0.72 5.48
C HIS A 71 -1.53 -1.60 6.03
N LEU A 72 -0.26 -1.16 6.01
CA LEU A 72 0.84 -2.06 6.40
C LEU A 72 0.88 -2.31 7.90
N ALA A 73 0.90 -1.28 8.74
CA ALA A 73 0.95 -1.41 10.19
C ALA A 73 -0.19 -2.29 10.75
N PRO A 74 -1.48 -2.07 10.41
CA PRO A 74 -2.55 -2.94 10.89
C PRO A 74 -2.45 -4.37 10.33
N LEU A 75 -2.01 -4.55 9.07
CA LEU A 75 -1.81 -5.88 8.48
C LEU A 75 -0.72 -6.66 9.23
N PHE A 76 0.43 -6.05 9.49
CA PHE A 76 1.52 -6.68 10.23
C PHE A 76 1.16 -6.96 11.68
N LEU A 77 0.47 -6.03 12.35
CA LEU A 77 -0.04 -6.28 13.69
C LEU A 77 -0.99 -7.49 13.71
N PHE A 78 -1.93 -7.54 12.77
CA PHE A 78 -2.88 -8.66 12.67
C PHE A 78 -2.17 -9.98 12.35
N ALA A 79 -1.24 -9.97 11.40
CA ALA A 79 -0.46 -11.16 11.04
C ALA A 79 0.38 -11.67 12.22
N ASN A 80 1.03 -10.78 12.97
CA ASN A 80 1.80 -11.13 14.16
C ASN A 80 0.93 -11.77 15.24
N LEU A 81 -0.28 -11.24 15.47
CA LEU A 81 -1.22 -11.81 16.43
C LEU A 81 -1.68 -13.22 16.01
N LEU A 82 -1.98 -13.43 14.73
CA LEU A 82 -2.39 -14.74 14.23
C LEU A 82 -1.25 -15.77 14.20
N SER A 83 -0.02 -15.32 13.94
CA SER A 83 1.15 -16.20 13.86
C SER A 83 1.53 -16.87 15.19
N ALA A 84 0.88 -16.49 16.29
CA ALA A 84 1.05 -17.19 17.57
C ALA A 84 0.47 -18.61 17.54
N ASP A 85 -0.59 -18.82 16.76
CA ASP A 85 -1.37 -20.06 16.76
C ASP A 85 -1.39 -20.77 15.38
N GLU A 86 -1.19 -20.03 14.28
CA GLU A 86 -1.36 -20.55 12.91
C GLU A 86 -0.19 -20.15 11.98
N ASP A 87 0.01 -20.91 10.92
CA ASP A 87 0.94 -20.54 9.83
C ASP A 87 0.35 -19.40 8.99
N VAL A 88 0.92 -18.20 9.11
CA VAL A 88 0.46 -16.99 8.41
C VAL A 88 1.40 -16.63 7.26
N PHE A 89 0.83 -16.41 6.07
CA PHE A 89 1.56 -15.96 4.89
C PHE A 89 1.12 -14.55 4.48
N VAL A 90 2.08 -13.64 4.35
CA VAL A 90 1.86 -12.25 3.91
C VAL A 90 2.64 -12.00 2.63
N TYR A 91 2.04 -11.31 1.66
CA TYR A 91 2.72 -10.87 0.44
C TYR A 91 2.67 -9.35 0.29
N TYR A 92 3.72 -8.81 -0.33
CA TYR A 92 3.79 -7.41 -0.75
C TYR A 92 3.69 -7.34 -2.27
N PHE A 93 2.66 -6.65 -2.77
CA PHE A 93 2.42 -6.56 -4.20
C PHE A 93 2.86 -5.20 -4.74
N ASN A 94 3.86 -5.20 -5.62
CA ASN A 94 4.54 -3.98 -6.10
C ASN A 94 4.65 -3.89 -7.62
N THR A 95 3.81 -4.62 -8.36
CA THR A 95 3.87 -4.64 -9.83
C THR A 95 2.64 -3.97 -10.47
N ARG A 96 2.89 -3.04 -11.40
CA ARG A 96 1.86 -2.51 -12.30
C ARG A 96 1.74 -3.40 -13.54
N PRO A 97 0.52 -3.56 -14.08
CA PRO A 97 0.37 -4.14 -15.41
C PRO A 97 1.17 -3.35 -16.45
N ARG A 98 1.89 -4.07 -17.31
CA ARG A 98 2.60 -3.49 -18.46
C ARG A 98 1.68 -3.18 -19.62
N THR A 99 0.55 -3.87 -19.70
CA THR A 99 -0.52 -3.57 -20.63
C THR A 99 -1.19 -2.28 -20.17
N GLU A 100 -1.16 -1.25 -21.01
CA GLU A 100 -1.87 -0.01 -20.72
C GLU A 100 -3.36 -0.22 -20.95
N PHE A 101 -4.14 -0.29 -19.87
CA PHE A 101 -5.60 -0.27 -19.92
C PHE A 101 -6.21 0.81 -19.03
N TYR A 102 -5.38 1.48 -18.21
CA TYR A 102 -5.71 2.72 -17.51
C TYR A 102 -4.53 3.67 -17.55
N MET A 103 -4.81 4.96 -17.75
CA MET A 103 -3.80 6.01 -17.67
C MET A 103 -3.58 6.40 -16.21
N LEU A 104 -2.48 5.90 -15.62
CA LEU A 104 -2.03 6.33 -14.30
C LEU A 104 -0.86 7.31 -14.44
N PRO A 105 -0.78 8.35 -13.59
CA PRO A 105 0.43 9.15 -13.48
C PRO A 105 1.65 8.27 -13.15
N ASN A 106 2.80 8.63 -13.74
CA ASN A 106 4.06 7.90 -13.59
C ASN A 106 4.58 7.92 -12.15
N TRP A 107 4.32 9.00 -11.41
CA TRP A 107 4.76 9.18 -10.04
C TRP A 107 4.02 8.30 -9.03
N ILE A 108 2.78 7.89 -9.33
CA ILE A 108 2.04 6.97 -8.46
C ILE A 108 2.75 5.60 -8.52
N SER A 109 2.81 4.87 -7.42
CA SER A 109 3.26 3.46 -7.41
C SER A 109 2.08 2.52 -7.72
N VAL A 110 1.97 1.35 -7.11
CA VAL A 110 0.83 0.44 -7.33
C VAL A 110 -0.38 0.90 -6.51
N PRO A 111 -1.52 1.25 -7.14
CA PRO A 111 -2.72 1.59 -6.39
C PRO A 111 -3.31 0.37 -5.67
N LYS A 112 -4.11 0.63 -4.63
CA LYS A 112 -4.82 -0.41 -3.89
C LYS A 112 -5.67 -1.27 -4.83
N TYR A 113 -5.71 -2.57 -4.55
CA TYR A 113 -6.46 -3.60 -5.31
C TYR A 113 -5.94 -3.91 -6.72
N PHE A 114 -4.77 -3.40 -7.12
CA PHE A 114 -4.21 -3.73 -8.43
C PHE A 114 -3.72 -5.19 -8.53
N ASP A 115 -3.48 -5.83 -7.40
CA ASP A 115 -3.23 -7.28 -7.31
C ASP A 115 -4.42 -8.11 -7.81
N GLN A 116 -5.66 -7.62 -7.62
CA GLN A 116 -6.89 -8.31 -8.03
C GLN A 116 -6.93 -8.61 -9.53
N ILE A 117 -6.35 -7.73 -10.37
CA ILE A 117 -6.25 -7.95 -11.82
C ILE A 117 -5.54 -9.28 -12.11
N PHE A 118 -4.49 -9.57 -11.35
CA PHE A 118 -3.68 -10.77 -11.51
C PHE A 118 -4.28 -11.98 -10.81
N ILE A 119 -4.90 -11.80 -9.63
CA ILE A 119 -5.59 -12.85 -8.88
C ILE A 119 -6.76 -13.43 -9.67
N TRP A 120 -7.54 -12.58 -10.34
CA TRP A 120 -8.72 -13.02 -11.10
C TRP A 120 -8.41 -13.51 -12.51
N GLY A 121 -7.14 -13.56 -12.92
CA GLY A 121 -6.79 -14.05 -14.26
C GLY A 121 -7.23 -13.12 -15.39
N VAL A 122 -7.43 -11.82 -15.13
CA VAL A 122 -7.87 -10.84 -16.14
C VAL A 122 -6.97 -10.84 -17.39
N PRO A 123 -5.63 -11.01 -17.29
CA PRO A 123 -4.77 -11.14 -18.46
C PRO A 123 -5.07 -12.32 -19.41
N TYR A 124 -5.84 -13.31 -18.97
CA TYR A 124 -6.28 -14.46 -19.77
C TYR A 124 -7.69 -14.30 -20.34
N MET A 125 -8.45 -13.31 -19.89
CA MET A 125 -9.80 -13.05 -20.38
C MET A 125 -9.77 -12.45 -21.79
N ASP A 126 -10.76 -12.83 -22.60
CA ASP A 126 -10.95 -12.28 -23.94
C ASP A 126 -11.62 -10.89 -23.87
N ASN A 127 -10.80 -9.86 -23.60
CA ASN A 127 -11.26 -8.49 -23.34
C ASN A 127 -11.06 -7.55 -24.54
N ASN A 128 -11.39 -8.02 -25.74
CA ASN A 128 -11.23 -7.28 -27.00
C ASN A 128 -11.97 -5.94 -27.06
N MET A 129 -12.90 -5.67 -26.13
CA MET A 129 -13.62 -4.40 -26.04
C MET A 129 -12.76 -3.25 -25.49
N PHE A 130 -11.74 -3.55 -24.68
CA PHE A 130 -10.91 -2.55 -24.01
C PHE A 130 -9.40 -2.76 -24.24
N ILE A 131 -8.99 -4.00 -24.52
CA ILE A 131 -7.59 -4.40 -24.64
C ILE A 131 -7.47 -5.38 -25.80
N ASN A 132 -6.76 -4.99 -26.86
CA ASN A 132 -6.53 -5.87 -28.00
C ASN A 132 -5.64 -7.07 -27.65
N ARG A 133 -4.67 -6.87 -26.75
CA ARG A 133 -3.74 -7.94 -26.33
C ARG A 133 -3.03 -7.60 -25.02
N TRP A 134 -3.07 -8.55 -24.08
CA TRP A 134 -2.27 -8.50 -22.86
C TRP A 134 -0.78 -8.82 -23.12
N ASN A 135 0.08 -8.11 -22.40
CA ASN A 135 1.52 -8.37 -22.36
C ASN A 135 1.79 -9.77 -21.78
N SER A 136 2.76 -10.48 -22.33
CA SER A 136 3.15 -11.81 -21.85
C SER A 136 3.69 -11.78 -20.42
N THR A 137 4.26 -10.66 -19.97
CA THR A 137 4.71 -10.47 -18.59
C THR A 137 3.52 -10.45 -17.64
N ASP A 138 2.44 -9.75 -17.99
CA ASP A 138 1.25 -9.65 -17.14
C ASP A 138 0.57 -11.01 -16.99
N LYS A 139 0.54 -11.80 -18.08
CA LYS A 139 0.11 -13.19 -18.05
C LYS A 139 0.93 -14.03 -17.07
N LYS A 140 2.27 -13.98 -17.16
CA LYS A 140 3.16 -14.71 -16.24
C LYS A 140 2.98 -14.31 -14.78
N ILE A 141 2.83 -13.01 -14.51
CA ILE A 141 2.57 -12.52 -13.14
C ILE A 141 1.24 -13.08 -12.63
N SER A 142 0.20 -13.04 -13.47
CA SER A 142 -1.11 -13.62 -13.14
C SER A 142 -1.02 -15.13 -12.89
N GLU A 143 -0.31 -15.89 -13.72
CA GLU A 143 -0.02 -17.31 -13.50
C GLU A 143 0.63 -17.56 -12.12
N ILE A 144 1.66 -16.80 -11.77
CA ILE A 144 2.35 -16.93 -10.47
C ILE A 144 1.39 -16.65 -9.32
N VAL A 145 0.70 -15.51 -9.36
CA VAL A 145 -0.22 -15.10 -8.29
C VAL A 145 -1.36 -16.10 -8.14
N MET A 146 -2.03 -16.48 -9.23
CA MET A 146 -3.10 -17.48 -9.19
C MET A 146 -2.60 -18.83 -8.66
N THR A 147 -1.37 -19.23 -8.99
CA THR A 147 -0.78 -20.47 -8.47
C THR A 147 -0.58 -20.41 -6.97
N LEU A 148 -0.04 -19.31 -6.43
CA LEU A 148 0.13 -19.11 -4.99
C LEU A 148 -1.22 -19.19 -4.26
N TRP A 149 -2.23 -18.50 -4.78
CA TRP A 149 -3.60 -18.52 -4.22
C TRP A 149 -4.25 -19.91 -4.32
N ALA A 150 -4.12 -20.60 -5.45
CA ALA A 150 -4.67 -21.93 -5.64
C ALA A 150 -3.97 -22.98 -4.78
N ASN A 151 -2.66 -22.89 -4.61
CA ASN A 151 -1.91 -23.76 -3.69
C ASN A 151 -2.37 -23.53 -2.26
N PHE A 152 -2.44 -22.27 -1.81
CA PHE A 152 -2.94 -21.97 -0.48
C PHE A 152 -4.36 -22.51 -0.23
N ALA A 153 -5.26 -22.38 -1.21
CA ALA A 153 -6.61 -22.94 -1.11
C ALA A 153 -6.65 -24.48 -1.05
N LYS A 154 -5.66 -25.17 -1.63
CA LYS A 154 -5.59 -26.64 -1.69
C LYS A 154 -4.89 -27.26 -0.48
N SER A 155 -3.82 -26.61 0.00
CA SER A 155 -2.86 -27.21 0.96
C SER A 155 -2.60 -26.35 2.19
N SER A 156 -3.28 -25.20 2.32
CA SER A 156 -2.99 -24.17 3.33
C SER A 156 -1.56 -23.61 3.28
N ASN A 157 -0.84 -23.84 2.18
CA ASN A 157 0.52 -23.36 1.97
C ASN A 157 0.70 -22.87 0.53
N PRO A 158 1.00 -21.56 0.30
CA PRO A 158 1.08 -21.01 -1.04
C PRO A 158 2.26 -21.54 -1.86
N THR A 159 3.32 -22.03 -1.21
CA THR A 159 4.53 -22.54 -1.85
C THR A 159 4.64 -24.06 -1.82
N SER A 160 3.56 -24.76 -1.43
CA SER A 160 3.54 -26.22 -1.51
C SER A 160 3.81 -26.66 -2.94
N PHE A 161 4.83 -27.50 -3.13
CA PHE A 161 5.06 -28.16 -4.40
C PHE A 161 3.92 -29.16 -4.64
N ASN A 162 3.31 -29.11 -5.82
CA ASN A 162 2.54 -30.27 -6.33
C ASN A 162 3.53 -31.33 -6.83
#